data_AF-A0A421CFR1-F1
#
_entry.id   AF-A0A421CFR1-F1
#
_cell.length_a   1.000
_cell.length_b   1.000
_cell.length_c   1.000
_cell.angle_alpha   90.00
_cell.angle_beta   90.00
_cell.angle_gamma   90.00
#
_symmetry.space_group_name_H-M   'P 1'
#
loop_
_entity.id
_entity.type
_entity.pdbx_description
1 polymer ?
#
loop_
_entity_poly.entity_id
_entity_poly.type
_entity_poly.pdbx_seq_one_letter_code
_entity_poly.pdbx_strand_id
1 'polypeptide(L)'
;MDEKRVLSLLGIGRRANKVVFGKEQLRSYLRQPFKRKSLILASDTSDSIKEDWVKRCKSHGASCILLKEHDRVALGRAIGKDNISAVAIADDGLADEISKIITQAGGD
;
A
#
# COMPACT_ATOMS: atom_id res chain seq x y z
N MET A 1 3.56 14.70 -0.59
CA MET A 1 2.94 13.39 -0.30
C MET A 1 2.76 13.28 1.20
N ASP A 2 1.52 13.31 1.70
CA ASP A 2 1.23 13.12 3.11
C ASP A 2 1.31 11.65 3.51
N GLU A 3 2.53 11.11 3.57
CA GLU A 3 2.76 9.71 3.92
C GLU A 3 2.23 9.40 5.34
N LYS A 4 2.25 10.38 6.26
CA LYS A 4 1.63 10.29 7.60
C LYS A 4 0.13 10.00 7.55
N ARG A 5 -0.59 10.56 6.57
CA ARG A 5 -2.02 10.29 6.42
C ARG A 5 -2.26 8.88 5.87
N VAL A 6 -1.43 8.43 4.93
CA VAL A 6 -1.46 7.03 4.45
C VAL A 6 -1.21 6.06 5.61
N LEU A 7 -0.22 6.33 6.48
CA LEU A 7 0.05 5.54 7.69
C LEU A 7 -1.14 5.55 8.67
N SER A 8 -1.82 6.68 8.83
CA SER A 8 -3.01 6.78 9.68
C SER A 8 -4.16 5.94 9.13
N LEU A 9 -4.41 5.99 7.82
CA LEU A 9 -5.40 5.13 7.15
C LEU A 9 -5.04 3.65 7.22
N LEU A 10 -3.75 3.32 7.06
CA LEU A 10 -3.24 1.96 7.23
C LEU A 10 -3.56 1.42 8.62
N GLY A 11 -3.41 2.25 9.66
CA GLY A 11 -3.80 1.91 11.03
C GLY A 11 -5.31 1.66 11.17
N ILE A 12 -6.15 2.45 10.51
CA ILE A 12 -7.62 2.27 10.50
C ILE A 12 -7.99 0.98 9.76
N GLY A 13 -7.42 0.76 8.57
CA GLY A 13 -7.65 -0.45 7.79
C GLY A 13 -7.17 -1.71 8.49
N ARG A 14 -6.09 -1.60 9.29
CA ARG A 14 -5.61 -2.69 10.13
C ARG A 14 -6.64 -3.05 11.20
N ARG A 15 -7.23 -2.07 11.89
CA ARG A 15 -8.31 -2.32 12.87
C ARG A 15 -9.51 -2.99 12.21
N ALA A 16 -9.82 -2.64 10.96
CA ALA A 16 -10.88 -3.26 10.18
C ALA A 16 -10.51 -4.61 9.53
N ASN A 17 -9.29 -5.12 9.74
CA ASN A 17 -8.75 -6.32 9.08
C ASN A 17 -8.81 -6.27 7.54
N LYS A 18 -8.73 -5.07 6.97
CA LYS A 18 -8.79 -4.80 5.52
C LYS A 18 -7.43 -4.56 4.87
N VAL A 19 -6.36 -4.92 5.56
CA VAL A 19 -4.98 -4.67 5.14
C VAL A 19 -4.25 -6.00 5.00
N VAL A 20 -3.58 -6.16 3.87
CA VAL A 20 -2.86 -7.35 3.45
C VAL A 20 -1.38 -7.02 3.42
N PHE A 21 -0.51 -7.87 3.93
CA PHE A 21 0.92 -7.58 3.97
C PHE A 21 1.75 -8.84 3.80
N GLY A 22 2.94 -8.69 3.25
CA GLY A 22 3.86 -9.80 3.00
C GLY A 22 3.77 -10.34 1.56
N LYS A 23 4.91 -10.83 1.08
CA LYS A 23 5.15 -11.14 -0.34
C LYS A 23 4.13 -12.14 -0.92
N GLU A 24 3.77 -13.18 -0.17
CA GLU A 24 2.80 -14.19 -0.60
C GLU A 24 1.36 -13.69 -0.60
N GLN A 25 0.97 -13.01 0.48
CA GLN A 25 -0.35 -12.42 0.62
C GLN A 25 -0.64 -11.39 -0.48
N LEU A 26 0.34 -10.55 -0.81
CA LEU A 26 0.26 -9.59 -1.91
C LEU A 26 0.07 -10.27 -3.28
N ARG A 27 0.77 -11.38 -3.53
CA ARG A 27 0.60 -12.18 -4.75
C ARG A 27 -0.79 -12.79 -4.83
N SER A 28 -1.29 -13.32 -3.71
CA SER A 28 -2.65 -13.88 -3.63
C SER A 28 -3.69 -12.80 -3.88
N TYR A 29 -3.50 -11.63 -3.26
CA TYR A 29 -4.35 -10.46 -3.39
C TYR A 29 -4.45 -9.94 -4.84
N LEU A 30 -3.33 -9.86 -5.57
CA LEU A 30 -3.33 -9.46 -6.98
C LEU A 30 -4.17 -10.42 -7.85
N ARG A 31 -4.21 -11.71 -7.52
CA ARG A 31 -5.02 -12.72 -8.23
C ARG A 31 -6.51 -12.68 -7.87
N GLN A 32 -6.87 -12.06 -6.75
CA GLN A 32 -8.27 -11.98 -6.34
C GLN A 32 -9.05 -10.93 -7.16
N PRO A 33 -10.36 -11.12 -7.37
CA PRO A 33 -11.20 -10.21 -8.15
C PRO A 33 -11.61 -8.96 -7.35
N PHE A 34 -10.66 -8.22 -6.78
CA PHE A 34 -10.93 -6.93 -6.15
C PHE A 34 -11.12 -5.83 -7.21
N LYS A 35 -12.14 -4.98 -7.03
CA LYS A 35 -12.46 -3.86 -7.92
C LYS A 35 -11.43 -2.73 -7.81
N ARG A 36 -11.12 -2.26 -6.61
CA ARG A 36 -10.02 -1.33 -6.33
C ARG A 36 -8.92 -2.07 -5.63
N LYS A 37 -7.71 -1.99 -6.20
CA LYS A 37 -6.52 -2.53 -5.59
C LYS A 37 -5.49 -1.45 -5.35
N SER A 38 -4.95 -1.39 -4.14
CA SER A 38 -3.89 -0.45 -3.78
C SER A 38 -2.77 -1.19 -3.09
N LEU A 39 -1.55 -0.99 -3.56
CA LEU A 39 -0.30 -1.52 -3.03
C LEU A 39 0.56 -0.34 -2.57
N ILE A 40 1.15 -0.44 -1.39
CA ILE A 40 2.05 0.52 -0.78
C ILE A 40 3.38 -0.18 -0.54
N LEU A 41 4.47 0.40 -1.05
CA LEU A 41 5.83 -0.09 -0.91
C LEU A 41 6.65 0.90 -0.07
N ALA A 42 7.49 0.38 0.82
CA ALA A 42 8.43 1.17 1.59
C ALA A 42 9.59 1.70 0.71
N SER A 43 10.19 2.81 1.13
CA SER A 43 11.29 3.45 0.39
C SER A 43 12.53 2.57 0.24
N ASP A 44 12.88 1.84 1.31
CA ASP A 44 13.95 0.82 1.43
C ASP A 44 13.78 -0.41 0.50
N THR A 45 12.75 -0.42 -0.35
CA THR A 45 12.54 -1.49 -1.33
C THR A 45 13.40 -1.26 -2.57
N SER A 46 14.15 -2.27 -3.03
CA SER A 46 14.98 -2.18 -4.24
C SER A 46 14.17 -1.87 -5.49
N ASP A 47 14.76 -1.12 -6.43
CA ASP A 47 14.12 -0.68 -7.68
C ASP A 47 13.61 -1.86 -8.52
N SER A 48 14.36 -2.96 -8.61
CA SER A 48 13.92 -4.17 -9.31
C SER A 48 12.62 -4.75 -8.73
N ILE A 49 12.43 -4.67 -7.41
CA ILE A 49 11.20 -5.13 -6.74
C ILE A 49 10.07 -4.15 -7.00
N LYS A 50 10.35 -2.84 -6.89
CA LYS A 50 9.39 -1.76 -7.18
C LYS A 50 8.82 -1.90 -8.59
N GLU A 51 9.68 -2.08 -9.59
CA GLU A 51 9.26 -2.26 -10.99
C GLU A 51 8.45 -3.55 -11.22
N ASP A 52 8.85 -4.69 -10.62
CA ASP A 52 8.08 -5.94 -10.74
C ASP A 52 6.67 -5.77 -10.19
N TRP A 53 6.53 -5.15 -9.01
CA TRP A 53 5.23 -4.86 -8.41
C TRP A 53 4.42 -3.88 -9.24
N VAL A 54 5.02 -2.79 -9.72
CA VAL A 54 4.34 -1.80 -10.58
C VAL A 54 3.83 -2.45 -11.86
N LYS A 55 4.62 -3.29 -12.53
CA LYS A 55 4.18 -4.03 -13.72
C LYS A 55 3.00 -4.96 -13.41
N ARG A 56 3.08 -5.73 -12.33
CA ARG A 56 1.96 -6.62 -11.92
C ARG A 56 0.72 -5.83 -11.54
N CYS A 57 0.88 -4.78 -10.73
CA CYS A 57 -0.17 -3.84 -10.38
C CYS A 57 -0.89 -3.37 -11.63
N LYS A 58 -0.14 -2.81 -12.59
CA LYS A 58 -0.66 -2.27 -13.84
C LYS A 58 -1.42 -3.31 -14.66
N SER A 59 -0.90 -4.55 -14.74
CA SER A 59 -1.57 -5.64 -15.46
C SER A 59 -2.87 -6.10 -14.80
N HIS A 60 -3.01 -5.92 -13.48
CA HIS A 60 -4.18 -6.32 -12.70
C HIS A 60 -5.10 -5.15 -12.31
N GLY A 61 -4.83 -3.93 -12.79
CA GLY A 61 -5.60 -2.73 -12.44
C GLY A 61 -5.42 -2.23 -11.01
N ALA A 62 -4.27 -2.52 -10.38
CA ALA A 62 -3.94 -2.03 -9.04
C ALA A 62 -3.10 -0.75 -9.07
N SER A 63 -3.37 0.16 -8.14
CA SER A 63 -2.59 1.37 -7.87
C SER A 63 -1.37 1.00 -7.02
N CYS A 64 -0.18 1.28 -7.52
CA CYS A 64 1.07 1.05 -6.79
C CYS A 64 1.61 2.39 -6.26
N ILE A 65 1.79 2.48 -4.94
CA ILE A 65 2.21 3.66 -4.19
C ILE A 65 3.58 3.38 -3.60
N LEU A 66 4.52 4.28 -3.84
CA LEU A 66 5.86 4.19 -3.27
C LEU A 66 6.03 5.28 -2.23
N LEU A 67 6.32 4.87 -1.00
CA LEU A 67 6.75 5.76 0.07
C LEU A 67 8.19 6.20 -0.23
N LYS A 68 8.48 7.49 0.03
CA LYS A 68 9.81 8.07 -0.18
C LYS A 68 10.49 8.35 1.15
N GLU A 69 9.74 8.87 2.13
CA GLU A 69 10.26 9.20 3.46
C GLU A 69 10.14 8.05 4.48
N HIS A 70 9.25 7.08 4.24
CA HIS A 70 9.04 5.97 5.18
C HIS A 70 9.61 4.62 4.74
N ASP A 71 10.43 4.05 5.63
CA ASP A 71 10.96 2.70 5.54
C ASP A 71 9.97 1.63 6.01
N ARG A 72 10.37 0.37 5.81
CA ARG A 72 9.61 -0.81 6.23
C ARG A 72 9.27 -0.83 7.72
N VAL A 73 10.11 -0.23 8.56
CA VAL A 73 9.88 -0.15 10.02
C VAL A 73 8.75 0.83 10.33
N ALA A 74 8.79 2.03 9.75
CA ALA A 74 7.73 3.03 9.96
C ALA A 74 6.38 2.55 9.41
N LEU A 75 6.41 1.91 8.24
CA LEU A 75 5.24 1.30 7.60
C LEU A 75 4.67 0.16 8.45
N GLY A 76 5.53 -0.74 8.94
CA GLY A 76 5.15 -1.80 9.88
C GLY A 76 4.50 -1.24 11.15
N ARG A 77 5.10 -0.22 11.75
CA ARG A 77 4.63 0.37 13.01
C ARG A 77 3.22 0.94 12.88
N ALA A 78 2.87 1.53 11.73
CA ALA A 78 1.53 2.04 11.47
C ALA A 78 0.43 0.97 11.44
N ILE A 79 0.78 -0.26 11.06
CA ILE A 79 -0.13 -1.42 11.04
C ILE A 79 0.08 -2.35 12.26
N GLY A 80 0.83 -1.91 13.27
CA GLY A 80 1.12 -2.69 14.47
C GLY A 80 1.98 -3.93 14.21
N LYS A 81 2.96 -3.82 13.31
CA LYS A 81 3.99 -4.83 13.00
C LYS A 81 5.39 -4.28 13.18
N ASP A 82 6.37 -5.14 13.40
CA ASP A 82 7.78 -4.76 13.58
C ASP A 82 8.39 -4.15 12.31
N ASN A 83 8.22 -4.80 11.16
CA ASN A 83 8.68 -4.29 9.88
C ASN A 83 7.86 -4.88 8.73
N ILE A 84 7.43 -4.05 7.79
CA ILE A 84 6.74 -4.49 6.58
C ILE A 84 7.22 -3.67 5.38
N SER A 85 7.77 -4.36 4.38
CA SER A 85 8.27 -3.73 3.15
C SER A 85 7.16 -3.39 2.16
N ALA A 86 6.03 -4.11 2.18
CA ALA A 86 4.91 -3.85 1.30
C ALA A 86 3.56 -4.25 1.91
N VAL A 87 2.55 -3.43 1.66
CA VAL A 87 1.17 -3.58 2.13
C VAL A 87 0.21 -3.41 0.95
N ALA A 88 -0.87 -4.17 0.90
CA ALA A 88 -2.01 -3.91 0.05
C ALA A 88 -3.29 -3.69 0.87
N ILE A 89 -4.28 -3.08 0.25
CA ILE A 89 -5.59 -2.81 0.85
C ILE A 89 -6.65 -3.72 0.25
N ALA A 90 -7.20 -4.64 1.02
CA ALA A 90 -8.28 -5.54 0.59
C ALA A 90 -9.68 -4.96 0.82
N ASP A 91 -9.83 -3.65 0.63
CA ASP A 91 -11.09 -2.96 0.78
C ASP A 91 -11.19 -1.79 -0.18
N ASP A 92 -12.33 -1.69 -0.85
CA ASP A 92 -12.56 -0.71 -1.91
C ASP A 92 -12.64 0.72 -1.35
N GLY A 93 -13.34 0.89 -0.22
CA GLY A 93 -13.49 2.20 0.42
C GLY A 93 -12.17 2.71 0.97
N LEU A 94 -11.38 1.82 1.56
CA LEU A 94 -10.07 2.18 2.11
C LEU A 94 -9.04 2.45 1.00
N ALA A 95 -9.10 1.71 -0.11
CA ALA A 95 -8.31 1.98 -1.30
C ALA A 95 -8.68 3.32 -1.95
N ASP A 96 -9.97 3.66 -2.01
CA ASP A 96 -10.45 4.96 -2.50
C ASP A 96 -9.96 6.12 -1.63
N GLU A 97 -10.05 5.98 -0.31
CA GLU A 97 -9.58 6.99 0.65
C GLU A 97 -8.06 7.21 0.53
N ILE A 98 -7.26 6.14 0.46
CA ILE A 98 -5.81 6.27 0.24
C ILE A 98 -5.55 6.94 -1.10
N SER A 99 -6.25 6.53 -2.17
CA SER A 99 -6.12 7.13 -3.50
C SER A 99 -6.44 8.62 -3.50
N LYS A 100 -7.43 9.06 -2.73
CA LYS A 100 -7.75 10.48 -2.57
C LYS A 100 -6.64 11.23 -1.85
N ILE A 101 -6.07 10.66 -0.81
CA ILE A 101 -4.99 11.30 -0.04
C ILE A 101 -3.73 11.46 -0.88
N ILE A 102 -3.30 10.42 -1.60
CA ILE A 102 -2.13 10.53 -2.50
C ILE A 102 -2.38 11.47 -3.68
N THR A 103 -3.61 11.58 -4.19
CA THR A 103 -3.95 12.54 -5.25
C THR A 103 -4.09 13.98 -4.73
N GLN A 104 -4.72 14.20 -3.57
CA GLN A 104 -4.89 15.53 -2.98
C GLN A 104 -3.59 16.11 -2.42
N ALA A 105 -2.65 15.29 -1.96
CA ALA A 105 -1.35 15.74 -1.48
C ALA A 105 -0.39 16.22 -2.60
N GLY A 106 -0.89 16.36 -3.83
CA GLY A 106 -0.21 16.97 -4.98
C GLY A 106 -0.99 18.15 -5.59
N GLY A 107 -1.96 18.73 -4.86
CA GLY A 107 -2.72 19.89 -5.29
C GLY A 107 -2.41 21.13 -4.44
N ASP A 108 -1.70 22.06 -5.10
CA ASP A 108 -1.42 23.48 -4.78
C ASP A 108 -0.59 23.80 -3.53
#